data_AF-A0A7X0T7C8-F1
#
_entry.id   AF-A0A7X0T7C8-F1
#
_cell.length_a   1.000
_cell.length_b   1.000
_cell.length_c   1.000
_cell.angle_alpha   90.00
_cell.angle_beta   90.00
_cell.angle_gamma   90.00
#
_symmetry.space_group_name_H-M   'P 1'
#
loop_
_entity.id
_entity.type
_entity.pdbx_description
1 polymer ?
#
loop_
_entity_poly.entity_id
_entity_poly.type
_entity_poly.pdbx_seq_one_letter_code
_entity_poly.pdbx_strand_id
1 'polypeptide(L)'
;MTDIKITLTRIKFNGADVPPFLDNELELKNKTFIFAKNGTGKYTLPEATRIQKSNEFDVHIFKRFESVLGENDKLNTIALAMEAGENQQKIKELEKVKLVKAAERERIVSSLENPNEENLDNYFTKIKNYQNQLNEKKKMSDKFFMNLVNILVFIKTLH
;
A
#
# COMPACT_ATOMS: atom_id res chain seq x y z
N MET A 1 4.37 -29.81 35.36
CA MET A 1 4.88 -29.24 34.09
C MET A 1 4.75 -30.31 33.04
N THR A 2 4.18 -29.98 31.89
CA THR A 2 3.92 -30.97 30.82
C THR A 2 5.17 -31.05 29.95
N ASP A 3 5.77 -32.23 29.86
CA ASP A 3 6.89 -32.46 28.94
C ASP A 3 6.40 -32.41 27.50
N ILE A 4 7.15 -31.75 26.61
CA ILE A 4 6.77 -31.55 25.21
C ILE A 4 7.36 -32.69 24.39
N LYS A 5 6.51 -33.48 23.74
CA LYS A 5 6.94 -34.57 22.86
C LYS A 5 6.96 -34.12 21.39
N ILE A 6 8.08 -34.40 20.72
CA ILE A 6 8.30 -34.14 19.30
C ILE A 6 8.42 -35.48 18.58
N THR A 7 7.61 -35.68 17.54
CA THR A 7 7.67 -36.90 16.72
C THR A 7 8.77 -36.75 15.67
N LEU A 8 9.86 -37.51 15.82
CA LEU A 8 11.04 -37.42 14.96
C LEU A 8 10.84 -38.08 13.60
N THR A 9 9.98 -39.11 13.51
CA THR A 9 9.65 -39.79 12.25
C THR A 9 8.95 -38.89 11.23
N ARG A 10 8.33 -37.79 11.69
CA ARG A 10 7.70 -36.78 10.82
C ARG A 10 8.70 -35.83 10.18
N ILE A 11 9.97 -35.85 10.62
CA ILE A 11 11.02 -34.97 10.10
C ILE A 11 11.68 -35.65 8.90
N LYS A 12 11.35 -35.20 7.69
CA LYS A 12 11.97 -35.67 6.46
C LYS A 12 13.01 -34.68 5.99
N PHE A 13 14.20 -35.17 5.62
CA PHE A 13 15.20 -34.39 4.91
C PHE A 13 14.99 -34.52 3.41
N ASN A 14 15.17 -33.44 2.66
CA ASN A 14 15.08 -33.48 1.20
C ASN A 14 16.09 -34.49 0.64
N GLY A 15 15.59 -35.51 -0.05
CA GLY A 15 16.40 -36.56 -0.68
C GLY A 15 16.68 -37.79 0.18
N ALA A 16 16.11 -37.92 1.38
CA ALA A 16 16.22 -39.12 2.21
C ALA A 16 14.90 -39.91 2.25
N ASP A 17 14.96 -41.19 1.84
CA ASP A 17 13.81 -42.11 1.90
C ASP A 17 13.50 -42.59 3.33
N VAL A 18 14.47 -42.45 4.24
CA VAL A 18 14.38 -42.88 5.65
C VAL A 18 14.50 -41.66 6.56
N PRO A 19 13.75 -41.61 7.68
CA PRO A 19 13.94 -40.60 8.69
C PRO A 19 15.40 -40.52 9.17
N PRO A 20 15.91 -39.31 9.40
CA PRO A 20 17.29 -39.01 9.78
C PRO A 20 17.63 -39.38 11.24
N PHE A 21 16.60 -39.65 12.05
CA PHE A 21 16.72 -39.93 13.47
C PHE A 21 16.48 -41.41 13.72
N LEU A 22 17.30 -41.99 14.60
CA LEU A 22 17.19 -43.40 14.98
C LEU A 22 16.00 -43.64 15.89
N ASP A 23 15.67 -42.66 16.73
CA ASP A 23 14.54 -42.71 17.64
C ASP A 23 13.27 -42.15 17.01
N ASN A 24 12.12 -42.62 17.50
CA ASN A 24 10.81 -42.21 16.99
C ASN A 24 10.33 -40.87 17.59
N GLU A 25 10.72 -40.58 18.82
CA GLU A 25 10.25 -39.43 19.60
C GLU A 25 11.38 -38.77 20.39
N LEU A 26 11.26 -37.47 20.61
CA LEU A 26 12.11 -36.69 21.49
C LEU A 26 11.26 -35.96 22.52
N GLU A 27 11.58 -36.15 23.80
CA GLU A 27 10.94 -35.46 24.90
C GLU A 27 11.77 -34.23 25.30
N LEU A 28 11.15 -33.06 25.25
CA LEU A 28 11.73 -31.77 25.63
C LEU A 28 11.17 -31.35 26.99
N LYS A 29 12.07 -31.22 27.95
CA LYS A 29 11.79 -30.61 29.26
C LYS A 29 11.83 -29.08 29.14
N ASN A 30 11.38 -28.38 30.19
CA ASN A 30 11.37 -26.91 30.28
C ASN A 30 12.68 -26.26 29.81
N LYS A 31 13.83 -26.87 30.11
CA LYS A 31 15.14 -26.52 29.55
C LYS A 31 15.82 -27.78 29.03
N THR A 32 16.11 -27.81 27.74
CA THR A 32 16.77 -28.94 27.07
C THR A 32 17.95 -28.42 26.25
N PHE A 33 19.13 -29.01 26.44
CA PHE A 33 20.34 -28.71 25.68
C PHE A 33 20.64 -29.86 24.73
N ILE A 34 20.71 -29.56 23.43
CA ILE A 34 20.99 -30.56 22.39
C ILE A 34 22.34 -30.24 21.75
N PHE A 35 23.29 -31.16 21.91
CA PHE A 35 24.61 -31.07 21.28
C PHE A 35 24.64 -32.03 20.10
N ALA A 36 25.11 -31.53 18.94
CA ALA A 36 25.23 -32.37 17.75
C ALA A 36 26.44 -31.94 16.91
N LYS A 37 26.80 -32.70 15.88
CA LYS A 37 27.84 -32.30 14.90
C LYS A 37 27.23 -31.43 13.80
N ASN A 38 28.06 -30.75 13.01
CA ASN A 38 27.55 -30.06 11.82
C ASN A 38 26.94 -31.09 10.84
N GLY A 39 25.86 -30.73 10.16
CA GLY A 39 25.15 -31.63 9.23
C GLY A 39 24.17 -32.64 9.87
N THR A 40 24.04 -32.68 11.20
CA THR A 40 23.16 -33.64 11.91
C THR A 40 21.73 -33.14 12.13
N GLY A 41 21.32 -32.08 11.43
CA GLY A 41 19.95 -31.57 11.54
C GLY A 41 19.69 -30.54 12.63
N LYS A 42 20.72 -29.94 13.23
CA LYS A 42 20.57 -28.87 14.26
C LYS A 42 19.64 -27.73 13.87
N TYR A 43 19.63 -27.36 12.58
CA TYR A 43 18.76 -26.29 12.06
C TYR A 43 17.37 -26.81 11.68
N THR A 44 17.28 -28.08 11.30
CA THR A 44 16.04 -28.73 10.85
C THR A 44 15.14 -29.12 12.01
N LEU A 45 15.73 -29.54 13.14
CA LEU A 45 14.98 -29.95 14.33
C LEU A 45 14.14 -28.80 14.94
N PRO A 46 14.66 -27.58 15.16
CA PRO A 46 13.84 -26.46 15.65
C PRO A 46 12.70 -26.08 14.71
N GLU A 47 12.93 -26.13 13.40
CA GLU A 47 11.90 -25.84 12.39
C GLU A 47 10.78 -26.87 12.41
N ALA A 48 11.14 -28.16 12.48
CA ALA A 48 10.16 -29.23 12.60
C ALA A 48 9.37 -29.14 13.91
N THR A 49 10.03 -28.78 15.01
CA THR A 49 9.36 -28.54 16.30
C THR A 49 8.32 -27.43 16.17
N ARG A 50 8.66 -26.31 15.52
CA ARG A 50 7.70 -25.22 15.27
C ARG A 50 6.49 -25.73 14.48
N ILE A 51 6.70 -26.40 13.34
CA ILE A 51 5.60 -26.93 12.52
C ILE A 51 4.69 -27.87 13.34
N GLN A 52 5.27 -28.75 14.16
CA GLN A 52 4.50 -29.71 14.95
C GLN A 52 3.73 -29.08 16.11
N LYS A 53 4.21 -27.94 16.64
CA LYS A 53 3.74 -27.37 17.90
C LYS A 53 3.14 -25.97 17.81
N SER A 54 3.18 -25.32 16.65
CA SER A 54 2.60 -23.98 16.44
C SER A 54 1.09 -23.90 16.69
N ASN A 55 0.35 -25.02 16.63
CA ASN A 55 -1.08 -25.03 16.96
C ASN A 55 -1.34 -25.11 18.48
N GLU A 56 -0.35 -25.56 19.25
CA GLU A 56 -0.46 -25.77 20.71
C GLU A 56 0.28 -24.67 21.49
N PHE A 57 1.35 -24.10 20.93
CA PHE A 57 2.25 -23.17 21.59
C PHE A 57 2.66 -22.02 20.67
N ASP A 58 2.99 -20.87 21.26
CA ASP A 58 3.70 -19.79 20.58
C ASP A 58 5.20 -20.11 20.51
N VAL A 59 5.69 -20.46 19.33
CA VAL A 59 7.04 -21.01 19.13
C VAL A 59 7.96 -19.98 18.46
N HIS A 60 8.97 -19.53 19.20
CA HIS A 60 10.02 -18.62 18.72
C HIS A 60 11.34 -19.35 18.49
N ILE A 61 11.90 -19.25 17.29
CA ILE A 61 13.21 -19.85 16.95
C ILE A 61 14.26 -18.75 16.84
N PHE A 62 15.23 -18.76 17.75
CA PHE A 62 16.39 -17.88 17.66
C PHE A 62 17.54 -18.63 16.99
N LYS A 63 17.79 -18.32 15.71
CA LYS A 63 19.01 -18.74 15.02
C LYS A 63 20.11 -17.72 15.30
N ARG A 64 21.36 -18.14 15.17
CA ARG A 64 22.62 -17.37 15.30
C ARG A 64 22.46 -15.87 14.95
N PHE A 65 23.24 -15.00 15.59
CA PHE A 65 23.26 -13.53 15.40
C PHE A 65 23.26 -13.00 13.95
N GLU A 66 23.61 -13.82 12.95
CA GLU A 66 23.49 -13.51 11.52
C GLU A 66 22.06 -13.16 11.08
N SER A 67 21.02 -13.68 11.73
CA SER A 67 19.63 -13.26 11.43
C SER A 67 19.29 -11.86 11.95
N VAL A 68 20.23 -11.19 12.64
CA VAL A 68 20.09 -9.84 13.20
C VAL A 68 20.97 -8.83 12.44
N LEU A 69 21.89 -9.29 11.59
CA LEU A 69 22.72 -8.42 10.74
C LEU A 69 21.87 -7.96 9.55
N GLY A 70 21.62 -6.64 9.43
CA GLY A 70 21.01 -6.06 8.25
C GLY A 70 21.99 -6.03 7.07
N GLU A 71 21.50 -5.68 5.87
CA GLU A 71 22.25 -5.70 4.59
C GLU A 71 23.59 -4.93 4.57
N ASN A 72 23.86 -4.10 5.59
CA ASN A 72 25.07 -3.28 5.72
C ASN A 72 25.91 -3.63 6.97
N ASP A 73 25.95 -4.89 7.41
CA ASP A 73 26.73 -5.38 8.57
C ASP A 73 26.40 -4.71 9.92
N LYS A 74 25.37 -3.86 9.99
CA LYS A 74 24.84 -3.27 11.22
C LYS A 74 23.66 -4.08 11.73
N LEU A 75 23.58 -4.30 13.05
CA LEU A 75 22.41 -4.95 13.67
C LEU A 75 21.15 -4.19 13.27
N ASN A 76 20.13 -4.88 12.71
CA ASN A 76 18.91 -4.25 12.23
C ASN A 76 18.20 -3.44 13.34
N THR A 77 18.18 -3.93 14.58
CA THR A 77 17.63 -3.21 15.73
C THR A 77 18.44 -1.95 16.10
N ILE A 78 19.76 -1.97 15.91
CA ILE A 78 20.64 -0.83 16.17
C ILE A 78 20.55 0.19 15.03
N ALA A 79 20.52 -0.27 13.78
CA ALA A 79 20.30 0.58 12.60
C ALA A 79 18.95 1.29 12.68
N LEU A 80 17.88 0.56 13.02
CA LEU A 80 16.54 1.13 13.25
C LEU A 80 16.55 2.16 14.38
N ALA A 81 17.27 1.93 15.48
CA ALA A 81 17.37 2.87 16.59
C ALA A 81 18.22 4.11 16.25
N MET A 82 19.32 3.94 15.52
CA MET A 82 20.21 5.04 15.11
C MET A 82 19.55 5.95 14.07
N GLU A 83 18.89 5.35 13.08
CA GLU A 83 18.22 6.10 12.00
C GLU A 83 16.83 6.59 12.39
N ALA A 84 16.28 6.16 13.55
CA ALA A 84 14.95 6.59 14.00
C ALA A 84 14.80 8.11 14.09
N GLY A 85 15.84 8.82 14.55
CA GLY A 85 15.81 10.28 14.68
C GLY A 85 15.73 10.99 13.33
N GLU A 86 16.61 10.64 12.40
CA GLU A 86 16.66 11.21 11.04
C GLU A 86 15.41 10.82 10.24
N ASN A 87 14.98 9.56 10.32
CA ASN A 87 13.77 9.08 9.69
C ASN A 87 12.53 9.81 10.24
N GLN A 88 12.46 10.06 11.55
CA GLN A 88 11.35 10.82 12.13
C GLN A 88 11.33 12.28 11.68
N GLN A 89 12.50 12.92 11.51
CA GLN A 89 12.57 14.26 10.93
C GLN A 89 12.10 14.27 9.48
N LYS A 90 12.56 13.30 8.68
CA LYS A 90 12.18 13.16 7.27
C LYS A 90 10.69 12.86 7.09
N ILE A 91 10.11 12.03 7.97
CA ILE A 91 8.66 11.78 8.02
C ILE A 91 7.92 13.09 8.30
N LYS A 92 8.33 13.87 9.30
CA LYS A 92 7.69 15.17 9.62
C LYS A 92 7.77 16.15 8.45
N GLU A 93 8.88 16.18 7.72
CA GLU A 93 9.02 17.02 6.52
C GLU A 93 8.08 16.58 5.40
N LEU A 94 8.05 15.28 5.11
CA LEU A 94 7.16 14.71 4.10
C LEU A 94 5.68 14.92 4.45
N GLU A 95 5.31 14.83 5.73
CA GLU A 95 3.97 15.13 6.22
C GLU A 95 3.60 16.60 5.99
N LYS A 96 4.51 17.54 6.28
CA LYS A 96 4.30 18.97 5.97
C LYS A 96 4.09 19.19 4.48
N VAL A 97 4.92 18.60 3.63
CA VAL A 97 4.78 18.69 2.17
C VAL A 97 3.43 18.11 1.71
N LYS A 98 3.02 16.97 2.27
CA LYS A 98 1.74 16.33 1.97
C LYS A 98 0.56 17.24 2.33
N LEU A 99 0.61 17.91 3.48
CA LEU A 99 -0.44 18.86 3.90
C LEU A 99 -0.54 20.05 2.94
N VAL A 100 0.60 20.64 2.56
CA VAL A 100 0.62 21.77 1.60
C VAL A 100 0.04 21.34 0.26
N LYS A 101 0.45 20.19 -0.26
CA LYS A 101 -0.07 19.66 -1.54
C LYS A 101 -1.55 19.31 -1.47
N ALA A 102 -2.05 18.83 -0.33
CA ALA A 102 -3.47 18.55 -0.14
C ALA A 102 -4.30 19.84 -0.19
N ALA A 103 -3.84 20.90 0.51
CA ALA A 103 -4.50 22.20 0.49
C ALA A 103 -4.47 22.84 -0.92
N GLU A 104 -3.36 22.72 -1.64
CA GLU A 104 -3.26 23.17 -3.03
C GLU A 104 -4.23 22.42 -3.95
N ARG A 105 -4.30 21.09 -3.82
CA ARG A 105 -5.26 20.26 -4.55
C ARG A 105 -6.70 20.69 -4.29
N GLU A 106 -7.05 20.94 -3.03
CA GLU A 106 -8.39 21.36 -2.64
C GLU A 106 -8.76 22.72 -3.26
N ARG A 107 -7.84 23.69 -3.26
CA ARG A 107 -8.03 24.99 -3.94
C ARG A 107 -8.23 24.85 -5.44
N ILE A 108 -7.45 23.98 -6.10
CA ILE A 108 -7.60 23.74 -7.54
C ILE A 108 -8.96 23.11 -7.83
N VAL A 109 -9.34 22.07 -7.07
CA VAL A 109 -10.63 21.39 -7.24
C VAL A 109 -11.80 22.36 -7.04
N SER A 110 -11.79 23.16 -5.97
CA SER A 110 -12.86 24.14 -5.71
C SER A 110 -12.98 25.22 -6.79
N SER A 111 -11.87 25.53 -7.48
CA SER A 111 -11.89 26.45 -8.61
C SER A 111 -12.54 25.88 -9.89
N LEU A 112 -12.58 24.55 -10.00
CA LEU A 112 -13.07 23.82 -11.18
C LEU A 112 -14.50 23.27 -11.01
N GLU A 113 -14.98 23.14 -9.78
CA GLU A 113 -16.31 22.64 -9.47
C GLU A 113 -17.38 23.74 -9.53
N ASN A 114 -18.64 23.34 -9.70
CA ASN A 114 -19.76 24.28 -9.61
C ASN A 114 -19.89 24.76 -8.15
N PRO A 115 -19.77 26.06 -7.87
CA PRO A 115 -19.84 26.55 -6.50
C PRO A 115 -21.27 26.38 -5.94
N ASN A 116 -21.35 26.06 -4.65
CA ASN A 116 -22.63 26.02 -3.92
C ASN A 116 -23.19 27.41 -3.66
N GLU A 117 -22.35 28.44 -3.70
CA GLU A 117 -22.74 29.85 -3.52
C GLU A 117 -22.96 30.51 -4.88
N GLU A 118 -24.14 31.10 -5.07
CA GLU A 118 -24.58 31.70 -6.34
C GLU A 118 -23.71 32.86 -6.84
N ASN A 119 -22.83 33.43 -6.01
CA ASN A 119 -22.01 34.60 -6.33
C ASN A 119 -20.50 34.35 -6.35
N LEU A 120 -20.07 33.08 -6.35
CA LEU A 120 -18.65 32.75 -6.32
C LEU A 120 -18.08 32.70 -7.75
N ASP A 121 -17.16 33.60 -8.09
CA ASP A 121 -16.55 33.66 -9.42
C ASP A 121 -15.29 32.77 -9.51
N ASN A 122 -15.47 31.54 -9.99
CA ASN A 122 -14.39 30.57 -10.23
C ASN A 122 -14.26 30.20 -11.72
N TYR A 123 -13.34 29.29 -12.08
CA TYR A 123 -13.16 28.91 -13.49
C TYR A 123 -14.40 28.23 -14.08
N PHE A 124 -15.13 27.46 -13.27
CA PHE A 124 -16.38 26.83 -13.69
C PHE A 124 -17.43 27.89 -14.10
N THR A 125 -17.69 28.87 -13.23
CA THR A 125 -18.68 29.93 -13.51
C THR A 125 -18.27 30.77 -14.71
N LYS A 126 -16.98 31.07 -14.88
CA LYS A 126 -16.45 31.78 -16.05
C LYS A 126 -16.74 31.03 -17.34
N ILE A 127 -16.40 29.74 -17.41
CA ILE A 127 -16.66 28.91 -18.60
C ILE A 127 -18.15 28.87 -18.91
N LYS A 128 -18.99 28.64 -17.88
CA LYS A 128 -20.45 28.61 -18.03
C LYS A 128 -20.99 29.94 -18.56
N ASN A 129 -20.49 31.08 -18.06
CA ASN A 129 -20.90 32.39 -18.52
C ASN A 129 -20.48 32.64 -19.97
N TYR A 130 -19.24 32.33 -20.35
CA TYR A 130 -18.79 32.44 -21.74
C TYR A 130 -19.58 31.55 -22.70
N GLN A 131 -19.96 30.34 -22.29
CA GLN A 131 -20.82 29.46 -23.07
C GLN A 131 -22.23 30.04 -23.26
N ASN A 132 -22.81 30.61 -22.21
CA ASN A 132 -24.11 31.28 -22.29
C ASN A 132 -24.06 32.47 -23.25
N GLN A 133 -23.05 33.34 -23.13
CA GLN A 133 -22.86 34.48 -24.03
C GLN A 133 -22.68 34.04 -25.49
N LEU A 134 -21.88 32.99 -25.74
CA LEU A 134 -21.73 32.41 -27.07
C LEU A 134 -23.07 31.92 -27.64
N ASN A 135 -23.88 31.26 -26.82
CA ASN A 135 -25.18 30.74 -27.23
C ASN A 135 -26.17 31.89 -27.56
N GLU A 136 -26.20 32.94 -26.73
CA GLU A 136 -27.01 34.13 -27.00
C GLU A 136 -26.61 34.82 -28.30
N LYS A 137 -25.31 34.99 -28.55
CA LYS A 137 -24.81 35.56 -29.80
C LYS A 137 -25.16 34.70 -31.01
N LYS A 138 -25.07 33.36 -30.90
CA LYS A 138 -25.51 32.44 -31.96
C LYS A 138 -27.00 32.59 -32.26
N LYS A 139 -27.86 32.54 -31.24
CA LYS A 139 -29.31 32.74 -31.40
C LYS A 139 -29.64 34.07 -32.07
N MET A 140 -28.93 35.13 -31.70
CA MET A 140 -29.12 36.45 -32.30
C MET A 140 -28.73 36.45 -33.78
N SER A 141 -27.62 35.79 -34.14
CA SER A 141 -27.21 35.63 -35.53
C SER A 141 -28.22 34.81 -36.34
N ASP A 142 -28.66 33.67 -35.81
CA ASP A 142 -29.65 32.80 -36.48
C ASP A 142 -30.96 33.55 -36.73
N LYS A 143 -31.44 34.32 -35.73
CA LYS A 143 -32.63 35.16 -35.86
C LYS A 143 -32.46 36.22 -36.95
N PHE A 144 -31.29 36.83 -37.04
CA PHE A 144 -30.99 37.80 -38.08
C PHE A 144 -31.04 37.17 -39.49
N PHE A 145 -30.40 36.01 -39.67
CA PHE A 145 -30.44 35.29 -40.96
C PHE A 145 -31.86 34.83 -41.33
N MET A 146 -32.64 34.30 -40.38
CA MET A 146 -34.03 33.89 -40.62
C MET A 146 -34.89 35.08 -41.06
N ASN A 147 -34.73 36.24 -40.42
CA ASN A 147 -35.45 37.45 -40.84
C ASN A 147 -35.09 37.87 -42.27
N LEU A 148 -33.81 37.81 -42.66
CA LEU A 148 -33.40 38.11 -44.03
C LEU A 148 -34.00 37.14 -45.05
N VAL A 149 -34.00 35.83 -44.76
CA VAL A 149 -34.62 34.82 -45.63
C VAL A 149 -36.11 35.09 -45.81
N ASN A 150 -36.83 35.40 -44.72
CA ASN A 150 -38.26 35.70 -44.78
C ASN A 150 -38.56 36.92 -45.67
N ILE A 151 -37.74 37.97 -45.58
CA ILE A 151 -37.87 39.16 -46.45
C ILE A 151 -37.64 38.78 -47.91
N LEU A 152 -36.62 37.97 -48.19
CA LEU A 152 -36.25 37.57 -49.56
C LEU A 152 -37.32 36.67 -50.20
N VAL A 153 -37.91 35.76 -49.42
CA VAL A 153 -39.06 34.96 -49.83
C VAL A 153 -40.25 35.87 -50.14
N PHE A 154 -40.56 36.81 -49.27
CA PHE A 154 -41.68 37.75 -49.44
C PHE A 154 -41.55 38.56 -50.74
N ILE A 155 -40.36 39.10 -51.02
CA ILE A 155 -40.07 39.83 -52.27
C ILE A 155 -40.26 38.92 -53.50
N LYS A 156 -39.82 37.66 -53.45
CA LYS A 156 -40.00 36.70 -54.55
C LYS A 156 -41.47 36.34 -54.82
N THR A 157 -42.33 36.33 -53.81
CA THR A 157 -43.77 36.05 -53.98
C THR A 157 -44.60 37.22 -54.51
N LEU A 158 -44.05 38.44 -54.52
CA LEU A 158 -44.74 39.65 -55.01
C LEU A 158 -44.51 39.90 -56.51
N HIS A 159 -43.59 39.17 -57.15
CA HIS A 159 -43.30 39.19 -58.58
C HIS A 159 -43.81 37.90 -59.24
#